data_AF-A0A829PRX1-F1
#
_entry.id   AF-A0A829PRX1-F1
#
_cell.length_a   1.000
_cell.length_b   1.000
_cell.length_c   1.000
_cell.angle_alpha   90.00
_cell.angle_beta   90.00
_cell.angle_gamma   90.00
#
_symmetry.space_group_name_H-M   'P 1'
#
loop_
_entity.id
_entity.type
_entity.pdbx_description
1 polymer ?
#
loop_
_entity_poly.entity_id
_entity_poly.type
_entity_poly.pdbx_seq_one_letter_code
_entity_poly.pdbx_strand_id
1 'polypeptide(L)'
;MSMLADQQKALHEKDPRYNLPGTPKPTTHDDIRAKERQWGLYLDADHRELLQISDGLSAFCGFDDLFSLADSAAGSPNWEAMKADIEGASLSPEYFGAHSFNQLMPVLGAEGDHIMIVAVAHSYYSDEPGVVFELGGDGPNGIGRYPTLMEAVRSKAESYQKELKYMNA
;
A
#
# COMPACT_ATOMS: atom_id res chain seq x y z
N MET A 1 11.87 7.14 -7.32
CA MET A 1 10.97 6.45 -8.28
C MET A 1 11.66 5.55 -9.30
N SER A 2 12.74 5.97 -10.02
CA SER A 2 13.36 5.11 -11.07
C SER A 2 13.72 3.71 -10.57
N MET A 3 14.25 3.59 -9.35
CA MET A 3 14.64 2.29 -8.78
C MET A 3 13.51 1.25 -8.69
N LEU A 4 12.28 1.65 -8.33
CA LEU A 4 11.16 0.71 -8.15
C LEU A 4 10.59 0.25 -9.50
N ALA A 5 10.42 1.19 -10.43
CA ALA A 5 9.94 0.87 -11.78
C ALA A 5 10.96 0.00 -12.54
N ASP A 6 12.26 0.28 -12.38
CA ASP A 6 13.33 -0.50 -13.01
C ASP A 6 13.44 -1.90 -12.37
N GLN A 7 13.22 -2.02 -11.05
CA GLN A 7 13.12 -3.30 -10.37
C GLN A 7 11.92 -4.12 -10.87
N GLN A 8 10.73 -3.51 -10.97
CA GLN A 8 9.53 -4.20 -11.45
C GLN A 8 9.72 -4.68 -12.90
N LYS A 9 10.34 -3.88 -13.76
CA LYS A 9 10.71 -4.28 -15.13
C LYS A 9 11.65 -5.48 -15.13
N ALA A 10 12.71 -5.45 -14.32
CA ALA A 10 13.66 -6.56 -14.24
C ALA A 10 13.04 -7.86 -13.72
N LEU A 11 12.01 -7.77 -12.86
CA LEU A 11 11.22 -8.93 -12.44
C LEU A 11 10.32 -9.44 -13.58
N HIS A 12 9.63 -8.55 -14.27
CA HIS A 12 8.78 -8.90 -15.44
C HIS A 12 9.57 -9.61 -16.54
N GLU A 13 10.78 -9.15 -16.84
CA GLU A 13 11.65 -9.78 -17.84
C GLU A 13 12.01 -11.24 -17.50
N LYS A 14 12.02 -11.59 -16.21
CA LYS A 14 12.28 -12.96 -15.75
C LYS A 14 11.01 -13.80 -15.71
N ASP A 15 9.89 -13.22 -15.32
CA ASP A 15 8.61 -13.90 -15.20
C ASP A 15 7.46 -12.92 -15.53
N PRO A 16 6.69 -13.16 -16.59
CA PRO A 16 5.59 -12.28 -17.00
C PRO A 16 4.47 -12.11 -15.97
N ARG A 17 4.42 -12.93 -14.90
CA ARG A 17 3.44 -12.76 -13.81
C ARG A 17 3.58 -11.42 -13.08
N TYR A 18 4.76 -10.80 -13.11
CA TYR A 18 4.99 -9.48 -12.54
C TYR A 18 4.54 -8.41 -13.54
N ASN A 19 3.45 -7.69 -13.27
CA ASN A 19 2.97 -6.68 -14.22
C ASN A 19 3.94 -5.51 -14.38
N LEU A 20 4.07 -4.96 -15.60
CA LEU A 20 4.85 -3.75 -15.83
C LEU A 20 4.11 -2.52 -15.27
N PRO A 21 4.83 -1.52 -14.71
CA PRO A 21 4.23 -0.24 -14.35
C PRO A 21 3.47 0.36 -15.54
N GLY A 22 2.21 0.76 -15.31
CA GLY A 22 1.34 1.35 -16.35
C GLY A 22 0.61 0.33 -17.23
N THR A 23 0.74 -0.98 -16.98
CA THR A 23 -0.13 -1.99 -17.60
C THR A 23 -1.56 -1.87 -17.05
N PRO A 24 -1.76 -1.80 -15.72
CA PRO A 24 -2.93 -1.16 -15.15
C PRO A 24 -2.89 0.34 -15.45
N LYS A 25 -4.02 0.88 -15.91
CA LYS A 25 -4.10 2.30 -16.28
C LYS A 25 -3.89 3.15 -15.03
N PRO A 26 -2.90 4.07 -14.99
CA PRO A 26 -2.71 4.93 -13.84
C PRO A 26 -3.94 5.80 -13.58
N THR A 27 -4.25 6.02 -12.31
CA THR A 27 -5.31 6.94 -11.90
C THR A 27 -4.82 8.37 -12.12
N THR A 28 -5.62 9.19 -12.81
CA THR A 28 -5.23 10.58 -13.07
C THR A 28 -5.35 11.42 -11.80
N HIS A 29 -4.63 12.54 -11.75
CA HIS A 29 -4.77 13.49 -10.64
C HIS A 29 -6.24 13.93 -10.46
N ASP A 30 -6.97 14.18 -11.55
CA ASP A 30 -8.38 14.61 -11.47
C ASP A 30 -9.30 13.51 -10.93
N ASP A 31 -9.06 12.25 -11.30
CA ASP A 31 -9.79 11.10 -10.76
C ASP A 31 -9.55 10.93 -9.26
N ILE A 32 -8.28 11.03 -8.82
CA ILE A 32 -7.90 11.03 -7.40
C ILE A 32 -8.64 12.16 -6.66
N ARG A 33 -8.59 13.39 -7.19
CA ARG A 33 -9.25 14.54 -6.56
C ARG A 33 -10.76 14.37 -6.47
N ALA A 34 -11.39 13.80 -7.49
CA ALA A 34 -12.81 13.52 -7.47
C ALA A 34 -13.16 12.54 -6.34
N LYS A 35 -12.35 11.50 -6.16
CA LYS A 35 -12.51 10.51 -5.08
C LYS A 35 -12.24 11.10 -3.70
N GLU A 36 -11.16 11.85 -3.52
CA GLU A 36 -10.85 12.52 -2.26
C GLU A 36 -12.01 13.42 -1.80
N ARG A 37 -12.58 14.20 -2.74
CA ARG A 37 -13.76 15.03 -2.48
C ARG A 37 -15.02 14.22 -2.18
N GLN A 38 -15.22 13.12 -2.89
CA GLN A 38 -16.36 12.22 -2.66
C GLN A 38 -16.31 11.62 -1.25
N TRP A 39 -15.12 11.24 -0.78
CA TRP A 39 -14.92 10.66 0.56
C TRP A 39 -14.84 11.71 1.66
N GLY A 40 -14.54 12.96 1.33
CA GLY A 40 -14.19 13.98 2.32
C GLY A 40 -12.86 13.70 3.01
N LEU A 41 -11.99 12.94 2.36
CA LEU A 41 -10.70 12.47 2.86
C LEU A 41 -9.65 12.63 1.77
N TYR A 42 -8.47 13.07 2.14
CA TYR A 42 -7.34 13.27 1.26
C TYR A 42 -6.32 12.16 1.52
N LEU A 43 -5.87 11.52 0.45
CA LEU A 43 -4.89 10.44 0.56
C LEU A 43 -3.56 10.98 1.05
N ASP A 44 -2.67 10.06 1.45
CA ASP A 44 -1.29 10.40 1.67
C ASP A 44 -0.58 10.80 0.35
N ALA A 45 0.47 11.63 0.44
CA ALA A 45 1.22 12.10 -0.73
C ALA A 45 1.86 10.96 -1.53
N ASP A 46 2.54 10.03 -0.86
CA ASP A 46 3.16 8.88 -1.52
C ASP A 46 2.08 7.96 -2.11
N HIS A 47 0.92 7.82 -1.46
CA HIS A 47 -0.17 6.99 -1.99
C HIS A 47 -0.72 7.56 -3.31
N ARG A 48 -0.96 8.89 -3.39
CA ARG A 48 -1.33 9.53 -4.66
C ARG A 48 -0.26 9.37 -5.73
N GLU A 49 0.99 9.44 -5.34
CA GLU A 49 2.13 9.29 -6.24
C GLU A 49 2.17 7.88 -6.85
N LEU A 50 1.98 6.83 -6.03
CA LEU A 50 1.92 5.44 -6.50
C LEU A 50 0.74 5.18 -7.44
N LEU A 51 -0.46 5.70 -7.14
CA LEU A 51 -1.63 5.55 -8.00
C LEU A 51 -1.46 6.19 -9.39
N GLN A 52 -0.64 7.25 -9.48
CA GLN A 52 -0.26 7.90 -10.73
C GLN A 52 0.85 7.16 -11.49
N ILE A 53 1.58 6.26 -10.83
CA ILE A 53 2.48 5.31 -11.51
C ILE A 53 1.67 4.13 -12.06
N SER A 54 0.74 3.59 -11.28
CA SER A 54 -0.15 2.50 -11.66
C SER A 54 -1.33 2.39 -10.70
N ASP A 55 -2.54 2.18 -11.21
CA ASP A 55 -3.71 1.90 -10.38
C ASP A 55 -3.79 0.41 -10.05
N GLY A 56 -2.98 0.03 -9.06
CA GLY A 56 -2.70 -1.34 -8.70
C GLY A 56 -1.61 -1.98 -9.56
N LEU A 57 -0.90 -2.97 -9.00
CA LEU A 57 0.12 -3.79 -9.65
C LEU A 57 0.22 -5.12 -8.91
N SER A 58 0.14 -6.24 -9.63
CA SER A 58 0.34 -7.54 -8.99
C SER A 58 1.82 -7.84 -8.76
N ALA A 59 2.12 -8.45 -7.62
CA ALA A 59 3.45 -8.82 -7.15
C ALA A 59 4.44 -7.66 -7.28
N PHE A 60 3.98 -6.46 -6.88
CA PHE A 60 4.75 -5.24 -6.87
C PHE A 60 6.02 -5.41 -6.01
N CYS A 61 7.17 -5.13 -6.63
CA CYS A 61 8.49 -5.32 -6.04
C CYS A 61 8.84 -6.77 -5.64
N GLY A 62 8.08 -7.76 -6.11
CA GLY A 62 8.44 -9.18 -6.01
C GLY A 62 7.62 -10.02 -5.03
N PHE A 63 6.67 -9.44 -4.31
CA PHE A 63 5.86 -10.18 -3.33
C PHE A 63 4.42 -9.67 -3.18
N ASP A 64 4.23 -8.47 -2.62
CA ASP A 64 2.90 -7.91 -2.33
C ASP A 64 2.28 -7.27 -3.57
N ASP A 65 0.95 -7.28 -3.67
CA ASP A 65 0.25 -6.46 -4.65
C ASP A 65 0.22 -5.00 -4.17
N LEU A 66 0.46 -4.06 -5.08
CA LEU A 66 0.00 -2.68 -4.92
C LEU A 66 -1.49 -2.68 -5.21
N PHE A 67 -2.29 -2.19 -4.27
CA PHE A 67 -3.73 -2.11 -4.41
C PHE A 67 -4.13 -0.95 -5.31
N SER A 68 -5.19 -1.16 -6.10
CA SER A 68 -5.80 -0.06 -6.85
C SER A 68 -6.57 0.87 -5.91
N LEU A 69 -6.92 2.06 -6.38
CA LEU A 69 -7.76 2.99 -5.63
C LEU A 69 -9.12 2.39 -5.26
N ALA A 70 -9.65 1.48 -6.10
CA ALA A 70 -10.88 0.76 -5.83
C ALA A 70 -10.68 -0.30 -4.73
N ASP A 71 -9.54 -1.01 -4.77
CA ASP A 71 -9.21 -2.04 -3.79
C ASP A 71 -8.83 -1.44 -2.43
N SER A 72 -8.38 -0.19 -2.38
CA SER A 72 -8.12 0.54 -1.12
C SER A 72 -9.36 1.19 -0.51
N ALA A 73 -10.47 1.29 -1.24
CA ALA A 73 -11.63 2.06 -0.80
C ALA A 73 -12.38 1.39 0.35
N ALA A 74 -13.00 2.20 1.22
CA ALA A 74 -13.86 1.69 2.29
C ALA A 74 -14.95 0.75 1.74
N GLY A 75 -15.07 -0.44 2.33
CA GLY A 75 -15.98 -1.50 1.89
C GLY A 75 -15.46 -2.41 0.77
N SER A 76 -14.23 -2.20 0.27
CA SER A 76 -13.54 -3.17 -0.58
C SER A 76 -13.16 -4.43 0.21
N PRO A 77 -12.90 -5.57 -0.46
CA PRO A 77 -12.42 -6.77 0.22
C PRO A 77 -11.14 -6.54 1.05
N ASN A 78 -10.15 -5.80 0.52
CA ASN A 78 -8.91 -5.53 1.23
C ASN A 78 -9.13 -4.60 2.44
N TRP A 79 -10.06 -3.64 2.33
CA TRP A 79 -10.42 -2.78 3.45
C TRP A 79 -11.16 -3.55 4.55
N GLU A 80 -12.08 -4.44 4.19
CA GLU A 80 -12.78 -5.30 5.16
C GLU A 80 -11.81 -6.27 5.85
N ALA A 81 -10.84 -6.83 5.12
CA ALA A 81 -9.79 -7.68 5.68
C ALA A 81 -8.91 -6.90 6.68
N MET A 82 -8.40 -5.73 6.27
CA MET A 82 -7.66 -4.82 7.14
C MET A 82 -8.44 -4.49 8.42
N LYS A 83 -9.72 -4.13 8.28
CA LYS A 83 -10.58 -3.79 9.41
C LYS A 83 -10.76 -4.98 10.33
N ALA A 84 -11.04 -6.17 9.79
CA ALA A 84 -11.20 -7.39 10.57
C ALA A 84 -9.94 -7.76 11.34
N ASP A 85 -8.76 -7.60 10.74
CA ASP A 85 -7.47 -7.85 11.41
C ASP A 85 -7.23 -6.86 12.56
N ILE A 86 -7.50 -5.57 12.34
CA ILE A 86 -7.38 -4.53 13.39
C ILE A 86 -8.36 -4.79 14.54
N GLU A 87 -9.63 -5.08 14.23
CA GLU A 87 -10.65 -5.38 15.22
C GLU A 87 -10.35 -6.70 15.96
N GLY A 88 -9.83 -7.72 15.26
CA GLY A 88 -9.40 -8.99 15.82
C GLY A 88 -8.23 -8.84 16.80
N ALA A 89 -7.33 -7.89 16.54
CA ALA A 89 -6.27 -7.48 17.46
C ALA A 89 -6.77 -6.59 18.62
N SER A 90 -8.09 -6.33 18.70
CA SER A 90 -8.70 -5.41 19.68
C SER A 90 -8.14 -3.99 19.61
N LEU A 91 -7.72 -3.55 18.43
CA LEU A 91 -7.26 -2.20 18.15
C LEU A 91 -8.38 -1.37 17.53
N SER A 92 -8.24 -0.05 17.62
CA SER A 92 -9.18 0.92 17.03
C SER A 92 -8.42 1.90 16.13
N PRO A 93 -9.10 2.67 15.27
CA PRO A 93 -8.45 3.62 14.35
C PRO A 93 -7.53 4.62 15.05
N GLU A 94 -7.82 4.97 16.30
CA GLU A 94 -7.05 5.91 17.11
C GLU A 94 -5.61 5.41 17.37
N TYR A 95 -5.39 4.09 17.39
CA TYR A 95 -4.05 3.51 17.50
C TYR A 95 -3.14 3.96 16.34
N PHE A 96 -3.73 4.17 15.17
CA PHE A 96 -3.07 4.58 13.94
C PHE A 96 -3.07 6.10 13.75
N GLY A 97 -3.61 6.86 14.72
CA GLY A 97 -3.79 8.31 14.59
C GLY A 97 -4.97 8.73 13.71
N ALA A 98 -5.92 7.82 13.47
CA ALA A 98 -7.16 8.09 12.73
C ALA A 98 -8.36 8.24 13.68
N HIS A 99 -9.42 8.90 13.20
CA HIS A 99 -10.69 9.05 13.93
C HIS A 99 -11.76 8.06 13.47
N SER A 100 -11.54 7.34 12.36
CA SER A 100 -12.46 6.33 11.85
C SER A 100 -11.72 5.35 10.95
N PHE A 101 -12.29 4.14 10.78
CA PHE A 101 -11.75 3.15 9.85
C PHE A 101 -11.72 3.62 8.40
N ASN A 102 -12.59 4.55 8.01
CA ASN A 102 -12.61 5.10 6.66
C ASN A 102 -11.35 5.92 6.33
N GLN A 103 -10.59 6.34 7.36
CA GLN A 103 -9.29 6.99 7.17
C GLN A 103 -8.15 5.98 7.00
N LEU A 104 -8.35 4.71 7.30
CA LEU A 104 -7.34 3.68 7.12
C LEU A 104 -7.50 3.10 5.71
N MET A 105 -6.46 3.25 4.90
CA MET A 105 -6.45 2.86 3.50
C MET A 105 -5.39 1.76 3.33
N PRO A 106 -5.77 0.51 3.04
CA PRO A 106 -4.79 -0.52 2.71
C PRO A 106 -4.19 -0.19 1.34
N VAL A 107 -2.86 -0.20 1.24
CA VAL A 107 -2.14 0.23 0.03
C VAL A 107 -1.34 -0.90 -0.60
N LEU A 108 -0.76 -1.78 0.22
CA LEU A 108 0.01 -2.92 -0.23
C LEU A 108 -0.34 -4.14 0.60
N GLY A 109 -0.30 -5.32 0.00
CA GLY A 109 -0.41 -6.60 0.68
C GLY A 109 -0.67 -7.73 -0.31
N ALA A 110 -0.76 -8.96 0.18
CA ALA A 110 -1.19 -10.09 -0.63
C ALA A 110 -2.58 -10.56 -0.19
N GLU A 111 -3.40 -10.96 -1.15
CA GLU A 111 -4.72 -11.53 -0.85
C GLU A 111 -4.56 -12.80 0.01
N GLY A 112 -5.09 -12.77 1.23
CA GLY A 112 -5.01 -13.89 2.18
C GLY A 112 -3.73 -13.95 3.01
N ASP A 113 -2.82 -12.98 2.90
CA ASP A 113 -1.70 -12.82 3.83
C ASP A 113 -2.05 -11.86 4.97
N HIS A 114 -1.46 -12.08 6.14
CA HIS A 114 -1.66 -11.26 7.33
C HIS A 114 -0.83 -9.97 7.31
N ILE A 115 -0.02 -9.78 6.27
CA ILE A 115 0.89 -8.65 6.13
C ILE A 115 0.30 -7.63 5.16
N MET A 116 0.00 -6.44 5.67
CA MET A 116 -0.63 -5.37 4.88
C MET A 116 -0.12 -3.99 5.30
N ILE A 117 0.25 -3.16 4.34
CA ILE A 117 0.61 -1.76 4.57
C ILE A 117 -0.64 -0.90 4.51
N VAL A 118 -0.85 -0.12 5.56
CA VAL A 118 -1.99 0.77 5.77
C VAL A 118 -1.48 2.22 5.84
N ALA A 119 -1.97 3.05 4.93
CA ALA A 119 -1.78 4.50 4.98
C ALA A 119 -2.98 5.18 5.66
N VAL A 120 -2.76 6.36 6.23
CA VAL A 120 -3.80 7.15 6.87
C VAL A 120 -4.19 8.31 5.97
N ALA A 121 -5.46 8.34 5.54
CA ALA A 121 -6.06 9.47 4.85
C ALA A 121 -6.51 10.56 5.84
N HIS A 122 -6.37 11.81 5.45
CA HIS A 122 -6.57 12.97 6.32
C HIS A 122 -7.82 13.76 5.94
N SER A 123 -8.40 14.49 6.90
CA SER A 123 -9.51 15.42 6.62
C SER A 123 -9.07 16.71 5.91
N TYR A 124 -7.76 16.89 5.71
CA TYR A 124 -7.17 18.03 5.03
C TYR A 124 -6.16 17.55 3.98
N TYR A 125 -5.95 18.35 2.95
CA TYR A 125 -4.95 18.04 1.95
C TYR A 125 -3.54 18.35 2.48
N SER A 126 -2.62 17.40 2.33
CA SER A 126 -1.19 17.53 2.64
C SER A 126 -0.37 17.05 1.45
N ASP A 127 0.67 17.79 1.06
CA ASP A 127 1.69 17.32 0.11
C ASP A 127 2.86 16.59 0.80
N GLU A 128 2.81 16.45 2.12
CA GLU A 128 3.82 15.72 2.89
C GLU A 128 3.42 14.26 3.07
N PRO A 129 4.38 13.32 2.93
CA PRO A 129 4.13 11.91 3.20
C PRO A 129 3.97 11.67 4.70
N GLY A 130 3.02 10.80 5.04
CA GLY A 130 2.67 10.40 6.38
C GLY A 130 3.24 9.03 6.75
N VAL A 131 3.25 8.78 8.06
CA VAL A 131 3.59 7.47 8.63
C VAL A 131 2.60 6.43 8.12
N VAL A 132 3.12 5.29 7.70
CA VAL A 132 2.31 4.11 7.37
C VAL A 132 2.56 2.98 8.35
N PHE A 133 1.63 2.06 8.40
CA PHE A 133 1.62 0.96 9.35
C PHE A 133 1.60 -0.36 8.63
N GLU A 134 2.23 -1.36 9.22
CA GLU A 134 2.24 -2.71 8.72
C GLU A 134 1.49 -3.60 9.69
N LEU A 135 0.38 -4.18 9.23
CA LEU A 135 -0.28 -5.29 9.92
C LEU A 135 0.62 -6.53 9.79
N GLY A 136 0.70 -7.35 10.83
CA GLY A 136 1.58 -8.53 10.85
C GLY A 136 3.07 -8.20 10.97
N GLY A 137 3.42 -6.96 11.32
CA GLY A 137 4.80 -6.50 11.49
C GLY A 137 5.41 -6.87 12.85
N ASP A 138 6.66 -6.46 13.08
CA ASP A 138 7.46 -6.80 14.27
C ASP A 138 7.29 -5.85 15.47
N GLY A 139 6.43 -4.84 15.34
CA GLY A 139 6.18 -3.84 16.39
C GLY A 139 5.10 -4.25 17.40
N PRO A 140 4.77 -3.34 18.35
CA PRO A 140 3.76 -3.60 19.37
C PRO A 140 2.41 -3.99 18.77
N ASN A 141 1.76 -4.99 19.36
CA ASN A 141 0.52 -5.60 18.87
C ASN A 141 0.62 -6.21 17.46
N GLY A 142 1.83 -6.55 17.01
CA GLY A 142 2.06 -7.05 15.65
C GLY A 142 1.94 -5.95 14.59
N ILE A 143 2.18 -4.68 14.97
CA ILE A 143 2.06 -3.52 14.08
C ILE A 143 3.42 -2.87 13.87
N GLY A 144 3.98 -3.05 12.68
CA GLY A 144 5.16 -2.32 12.20
C GLY A 144 4.82 -0.87 11.84
N ARG A 145 5.83 0.00 11.78
CA ARG A 145 5.67 1.41 11.41
C ARG A 145 6.80 1.85 10.51
N TYR A 146 6.47 2.59 9.47
CA TYR A 146 7.43 3.20 8.56
C TYR A 146 7.21 4.71 8.50
N PRO A 147 8.28 5.53 8.47
CA PRO A 147 8.14 6.98 8.39
C PRO A 147 7.38 7.45 7.14
N THR A 148 7.51 6.75 6.01
CA THR A 148 6.68 6.98 4.80
C THR A 148 6.32 5.68 4.08
N LEU A 149 5.34 5.74 3.19
CA LEU A 149 4.97 4.63 2.33
C LEU A 149 6.11 4.21 1.39
N MET A 150 6.83 5.17 0.81
CA MET A 150 8.00 4.86 -0.02
C MET A 150 9.11 4.14 0.75
N GLU A 151 9.29 4.43 2.04
CA GLU A 151 10.22 3.69 2.89
C GLU A 151 9.74 2.27 3.20
N ALA A 152 8.44 2.08 3.44
CA ALA A 152 7.85 0.75 3.57
C ALA A 152 8.09 -0.09 2.31
N VAL A 153 7.77 0.46 1.13
CA VAL A 153 8.00 -0.19 -0.16
C VAL A 153 9.47 -0.57 -0.34
N ARG A 154 10.40 0.35 -0.06
CA ARG A 154 11.84 0.08 -0.17
C ARG A 154 12.28 -1.04 0.76
N SER A 155 11.89 -0.97 2.04
CA SER A 155 12.25 -1.97 3.04
C SER A 155 11.77 -3.37 2.65
N LYS A 156 10.52 -3.47 2.20
CA LYS A 156 9.93 -4.72 1.71
C LYS A 156 10.61 -5.25 0.46
N ALA A 157 10.79 -4.40 -0.55
CA ALA A 157 11.50 -4.75 -1.78
C ALA A 157 12.90 -5.30 -1.51
N GLU A 158 13.66 -4.68 -0.59
CA GLU A 158 14.99 -5.14 -0.19
C GLU A 158 14.96 -6.48 0.55
N SER A 159 13.97 -6.71 1.44
CA SER A 159 13.80 -8.00 2.11
C SER A 159 13.56 -9.12 1.09
N TYR A 160 12.62 -8.92 0.16
CA TYR A 160 12.30 -9.92 -0.85
C TYR A 160 13.43 -10.21 -1.82
N GLN A 161 14.21 -9.20 -2.20
CA GLN A 161 15.41 -9.46 -3.01
C GLN A 161 16.42 -10.37 -2.30
N LYS A 162 16.54 -10.29 -0.97
CA LYS A 162 17.40 -11.22 -0.21
C LYS A 162 16.82 -12.62 -0.26
N GLU A 163 15.54 -12.79 0.02
CA GLU A 163 14.86 -14.09 0.00
C GLU A 163 14.92 -14.76 -1.39
N LEU A 164 14.63 -14.01 -2.45
CA LEU A 164 14.72 -14.50 -3.83
C LEU A 164 16.13 -14.93 -4.22
N LYS A 165 17.18 -14.27 -3.69
CA LYS A 165 18.57 -14.72 -3.90
C LYS A 165 18.85 -16.03 -3.18
N TYR A 166 18.30 -16.23 -1.98
CA TYR A 166 18.48 -17.48 -1.24
C TYR A 166 17.67 -18.65 -1.82
N MET A 167 16.51 -18.39 -2.42
CA MET A 167 15.69 -19.44 -3.05
C MET A 167 16.24 -19.91 -4.41
N ASN A 168 17.02 -19.07 -5.10
CA ASN A 168 17.61 -19.38 -6.40
C ASN A 168 19.11 -19.74 -6.33
N ALA A 169 19.66 -19.94 -5.13
CA ALA A 169 21.03 -20.39 -4.88
C ALA A 169 21.06 -21.88 -4.52
#